data_AF-A0A2V9WU89-F1
#
_entry.id   AF-A0A2V9WU89-F1
#
_cell.length_a   1.000
_cell.length_b   1.000
_cell.length_c   1.000
_cell.angle_alpha   90.00
_cell.angle_beta   90.00
_cell.angle_gamma   90.00
#
_symmetry.space_group_name_H-M   'P 1'
#
loop_
_entity.id
_entity.type
_entity.pdbx_description
1 polymer ?
#
loop_
_entity_poly.entity_id
_entity_poly.type
_entity_poly.pdbx_seq_one_letter_code
_entity_poly.pdbx_strand_id
1 'polypeptide(L)'
;MLLAFFHTRDAGPDAPCHRYHIVGADALEVQNMVAPKDPKRGTSGPVQTSIGGGFRLQRVFNNRHIENLFNDFASIKFFLSRDHIREVLVIR
;
A
#
# COMPACT_ATOMS: atom_id res chain seq x y z
N MET A 1 15.97 8.35 -2.58
CA MET A 1 15.61 7.15 -3.34
C MET A 1 14.56 6.39 -2.54
N LEU A 2 13.46 5.98 -3.17
CA LEU A 2 12.35 5.27 -2.54
C LEU A 2 12.10 3.98 -3.33
N LEU A 3 12.00 2.85 -2.63
CA LEU A 3 11.53 1.59 -3.20
C LEU A 3 10.08 1.37 -2.76
N ALA A 4 9.18 1.18 -3.73
CA ALA A 4 7.76 0.96 -3.50
C ALA A 4 7.28 -0.32 -4.18
N PHE A 5 6.34 -1.01 -3.55
CA PHE A 5 5.75 -2.25 -4.04
C PHE A 5 4.25 -2.05 -4.25
N PHE A 6 3.74 -2.50 -5.39
CA PHE A 6 2.32 -2.38 -5.75
C PHE A 6 1.75 -3.74 -6.16
N HIS A 7 0.62 -4.13 -5.62
CA HIS A 7 -0.07 -5.33 -6.09
C HIS A 7 -0.58 -5.14 -7.53
N THR A 8 -0.49 -6.18 -8.34
CA THR A 8 -0.97 -6.20 -9.74
C THR A 8 -2.34 -6.85 -9.91
N ARG A 9 -2.89 -7.44 -8.85
CA ARG A 9 -4.25 -7.98 -8.73
C ARG A 9 -4.80 -7.69 -7.34
N ASP A 10 -6.09 -7.92 -7.12
CA ASP A 10 -6.67 -7.78 -5.79
C ASP A 10 -5.88 -8.61 -4.78
N ALA A 11 -5.46 -7.94 -3.70
CA ALA A 11 -4.53 -8.47 -2.72
C ALA A 11 -5.23 -9.24 -1.59
N GLY A 12 -6.55 -9.43 -1.70
CA GLY A 12 -7.36 -10.21 -0.76
C GLY A 12 -8.10 -9.34 0.27
N PRO A 13 -8.53 -9.93 1.39
CA PRO A 13 -9.29 -9.25 2.44
C PRO A 13 -8.47 -8.17 3.17
N ASP A 14 -9.12 -7.41 4.04
CA ASP A 14 -8.47 -6.39 4.88
C ASP A 14 -7.26 -6.96 5.61
N ALA A 15 -6.13 -6.26 5.56
CA ALA A 15 -4.85 -6.71 6.09
C ALA A 15 -4.28 -5.73 7.13
N PRO A 16 -3.53 -6.21 8.14
CA PRO A 16 -2.77 -5.35 9.02
C PRO A 16 -1.77 -4.49 8.25
N CYS A 17 -1.60 -3.22 8.66
CA CYS A 17 -0.60 -2.33 8.10
C CYS A 17 0.45 -2.01 9.18
N HIS A 18 1.71 -2.20 8.83
CA HIS A 18 2.84 -1.90 9.70
C HIS A 18 3.77 -0.92 8.99
N ARG A 19 4.24 0.09 9.71
CA ARG A 19 5.29 1.01 9.24
C ARG A 19 6.58 0.66 9.95
N TYR A 20 7.64 0.48 9.17
CA TYR A 20 8.97 0.20 9.68
C TYR A 20 9.86 1.43 9.49
N HIS A 21 10.62 1.79 10.51
CA HIS A 21 11.64 2.82 10.45
C HIS A 21 12.99 2.18 10.74
N ILE A 22 13.90 2.18 9.75
CA ILE A 22 15.26 1.65 9.91
C ILE A 22 16.06 2.69 10.70
N VAL A 23 16.45 2.36 11.93
CA VAL A 23 17.21 3.24 12.83
C VAL A 23 18.68 2.83 12.95
N GLY A 24 19.03 1.62 12.52
CA GLY A 24 20.39 1.10 12.52
C GLY A 24 20.56 -0.08 11.55
N ALA A 25 21.76 -0.66 11.49
CA ALA A 25 22.06 -1.80 10.61
C ALA A 25 21.27 -3.07 10.98
N ASP A 26 20.91 -3.19 12.25
CA ASP A 26 20.22 -4.33 12.86
C ASP A 26 18.97 -3.90 13.67
N ALA A 27 18.59 -2.63 13.59
CA ALA A 27 17.53 -2.04 14.39
C ALA A 27 16.44 -1.41 13.53
N LEU A 28 15.21 -1.86 13.73
CA LEU A 28 14.00 -1.36 13.09
C LEU A 28 12.96 -1.03 14.16
N GLU A 29 12.38 0.17 14.10
CA GLU A 29 11.21 0.52 14.89
C GLU A 29 9.94 0.16 14.10
N VAL A 30 9.02 -0.54 14.75
CA VAL A 30 7.73 -0.93 14.15
C VAL A 30 6.63 -0.06 14.73
N GLN A 31 5.87 0.58 13.86
CA GLN A 31 4.65 1.27 14.22
C GLN A 31 3.44 0.55 13.62
N ASN A 32 2.56 0.09 14.50
CA ASN A 32 1.26 -0.44 14.09
C ASN A 32 0.40 0.70 13.59
N MET A 33 0.04 0.65 12.31
CA MET A 33 -0.93 1.58 11.77
C MET A 33 -2.31 1.08 12.20
N VAL A 34 -3.08 1.97 12.80
CA VAL A 34 -4.48 1.70 13.12
C VAL A 34 -5.30 2.20 11.95
N ALA A 35 -6.14 1.34 11.36
CA ALA A 35 -7.05 1.75 10.31
C ALA A 35 -7.90 2.92 10.82
N PRO A 36 -8.03 4.03 10.05
CA PRO A 36 -8.95 5.10 10.42
C PRO A 36 -10.34 4.52 10.66
N LYS A 37 -10.96 4.81 11.81
CA LYS A 37 -12.39 4.53 12.01
C LYS A 37 -13.15 5.43 11.03
N ASP A 38 -13.60 4.89 9.91
CA ASP A 38 -14.40 5.63 8.93
C ASP A 38 -15.59 6.31 9.62
N PRO A 39 -15.70 7.65 9.64
CA PRO A 39 -16.93 8.30 10.05
C PRO A 39 -17.87 8.31 8.84
N LYS A 40 -18.75 7.32 8.77
CA LYS A 40 -19.94 7.25 7.91
C LYS A 40 -19.68 7.24 6.38
N ARG A 41 -19.84 6.07 5.76
CA ARG A 41 -20.33 5.98 4.38
C ARG A 41 -21.70 5.31 4.39
N GLY A 42 -22.75 6.13 4.30
CA GLY A 42 -24.10 5.63 4.03
C GLY A 42 -24.15 4.99 2.66
N THR A 43 -24.71 3.78 2.59
CA THR A 43 -25.72 3.28 1.65
C THR A 43 -25.62 1.75 1.67
N SER A 44 -26.75 1.11 1.96
CA SER A 44 -26.99 -0.31 2.19
C SER A 44 -26.45 -1.26 1.11
N GLY A 45 -25.48 -2.07 1.50
CA GLY A 45 -25.06 -3.32 0.85
C GLY A 45 -24.78 -4.36 1.95
N PRO A 46 -24.75 -5.67 1.66
CA PRO A 46 -24.72 -6.71 2.69
C PRO A 46 -23.51 -6.52 3.60
N VAL A 47 -23.77 -6.57 4.90
CA VAL A 47 -22.82 -6.31 5.99
C VAL A 47 -21.67 -7.30 5.90
N GLN A 48 -20.55 -6.88 5.30
CA GLN A 48 -19.26 -7.53 5.53
C GLN A 48 -18.80 -7.12 6.91
N THR A 49 -19.04 -8.00 7.88
CA THR A 49 -18.49 -7.91 9.23
C THR A 49 -16.96 -8.01 9.15
N SER A 50 -16.28 -6.88 9.03
CA SER A 50 -14.81 -6.83 9.18
C SER A 50 -14.48 -7.04 10.66
N ILE A 51 -14.29 -8.30 11.03
CA ILE A 51 -13.74 -8.68 12.32
C ILE A 51 -12.25 -8.29 12.30
N GLY A 52 -11.93 -7.09 12.78
CA GLY A 52 -10.57 -6.60 12.97
C GLY A 52 -10.27 -5.37 12.12
N GLY A 53 -9.76 -4.30 12.75
CA GLY A 53 -9.41 -3.02 12.12
C GLY A 53 -8.22 -3.10 11.15
N GLY A 54 -8.35 -3.91 10.10
CA GLY A 54 -7.41 -3.99 8.99
C GLY A 54 -7.60 -2.84 8.01
N PHE A 55 -6.55 -2.53 7.25
CA PHE A 55 -6.67 -1.60 6.13
C PHE A 55 -7.26 -2.35 4.95
N ARG A 56 -8.34 -1.80 4.39
CA ARG A 56 -8.81 -2.26 3.08
C ARG A 56 -7.72 -2.02 2.06
N LEU A 57 -7.30 -3.07 1.36
CA LEU A 57 -6.40 -2.95 0.22
C LEU A 57 -7.14 -2.21 -0.89
N GLN A 58 -6.90 -0.90 -0.98
CA GLN A 58 -7.88 0.04 -1.57
C GLN A 58 -8.04 -0.05 -3.09
N ARG A 59 -7.10 -0.66 -3.82
CA ARG A 59 -7.18 -1.00 -5.27
C ARG A 59 -5.82 -1.39 -5.84
N VAL A 60 -5.85 -2.11 -6.96
CA VAL A 60 -4.70 -2.33 -7.85
C VAL A 60 -4.31 -1.03 -8.54
N PHE A 61 -3.01 -0.70 -8.55
CA PHE A 61 -2.48 0.41 -9.33
C PHE A 61 -1.94 -0.10 -10.67
N ASN A 62 -2.41 0.48 -11.78
CA ASN A 62 -1.80 0.27 -13.08
C ASN A 62 -0.62 1.25 -13.28
N ASN A 63 0.14 1.10 -14.36
CA ASN A 63 1.32 1.93 -14.60
C ASN A 63 0.99 3.43 -14.63
N ARG A 64 -0.10 3.83 -15.30
CA ARG A 64 -0.53 5.24 -15.37
C ARG A 64 -0.85 5.80 -13.97
N HIS A 65 -1.48 5.02 -13.10
CA HIS A 65 -1.76 5.45 -11.73
C HIS A 65 -0.47 5.64 -10.93
N ILE A 66 0.53 4.78 -11.12
CA ILE A 66 1.83 4.88 -10.43
C ILE A 66 2.63 6.07 -10.94
N GLU A 67 2.66 6.27 -12.26
CA GLU A 67 3.30 7.43 -12.89
C GLU A 67 2.70 8.75 -12.37
N ASN A 68 1.36 8.83 -12.30
CA ASN A 68 0.69 10.01 -11.75
C ASN A 68 0.99 10.22 -10.25
N LEU A 69 1.13 9.15 -9.46
CA LEU A 69 1.42 9.25 -8.03
C LEU A 69 2.81 9.86 -7.74
N PHE A 70 3.76 9.64 -8.64
CA PHE A 70 5.13 10.12 -8.51
C PHE A 70 5.50 11.10 -9.63
N ASN A 71 4.53 11.87 -10.14
CA ASN A 71 4.73 12.82 -11.22
C ASN A 71 5.77 13.92 -10.89
N ASP A 72 5.88 14.29 -9.61
CA ASP A 72 6.80 15.31 -9.10
C ASP A 72 8.21 14.76 -8.79
N PHE A 73 8.45 13.47 -9.04
CA PHE A 73 9.74 12.84 -8.82
C PHE A 73 10.57 12.86 -10.11
N ALA A 74 11.89 13.02 -9.97
CA ALA A 74 12.82 13.11 -11.09
C ALA A 74 12.76 11.91 -12.04
N SER A 75 12.56 10.69 -11.51
CA SER A 75 12.35 9.50 -12.35
C SER A 75 11.69 8.35 -11.61
N ILE A 76 11.06 7.47 -12.40
CA ILE A 76 10.42 6.24 -11.95
C ILE A 76 10.90 5.10 -12.85
N LYS A 77 11.32 3.97 -12.26
CA LYS A 77 11.67 2.75 -12.99
C LYS A 77 10.87 1.56 -12.47
N PHE A 78 10.24 0.86 -13.39
CA PHE A 78 9.50 -0.39 -13.12
C PHE A 78 10.42 -1.59 -13.30
N PHE A 79 10.36 -2.53 -12.37
CA PHE A 79 11.06 -3.82 -12.46
C PHE A 79 10.06 -4.95 -12.65
N LEU A 80 10.56 -6.07 -13.20
CA LEU A 80 9.75 -7.26 -13.41
C LEU A 80 9.25 -7.81 -12.07
N SER A 81 7.94 -8.01 -12.02
CA SER A 81 7.19 -8.46 -10.86
C SER A 81 7.19 -9.98 -10.73
N ARG A 82 7.53 -10.51 -9.55
CA ARG A 82 7.23 -11.90 -9.14
C ARG A 82 5.99 -11.89 -8.23
N ASP A 83 5.26 -13.00 -8.12
CA ASP A 83 4.22 -13.18 -7.09
C ASP A 83 3.14 -12.08 -7.01
N HIS A 84 2.76 -11.53 -8.17
CA HIS A 84 1.75 -10.48 -8.32
C HIS A 84 2.05 -9.14 -7.62
N ILE A 85 3.33 -8.85 -7.40
CA ILE A 85 3.81 -7.57 -6.86
C ILE A 85 4.75 -6.88 -7.84
N ARG A 86 4.50 -5.59 -8.11
CA ARG A 86 5.30 -4.72 -8.97
C ARG A 86 6.25 -3.90 -8.11
N GLU A 87 7.54 -4.04 -8.39
CA GLU A 87 8.59 -3.25 -7.76
C GLU A 87 8.84 -1.97 -8.56
N VAL A 88 8.91 -0.85 -7.86
CA VAL A 88 9.06 0.49 -8.44
C VAL A 88 10.13 1.25 -7.67
N LEU A 89 11.19 1.65 -8.38
CA LEU A 89 12.21 2.55 -7.85
C LEU A 89 11.87 3.98 -8.23
N VAL A 90 11.83 4.86 -7.24
CA VAL A 90 11.50 6.28 -7.41
C VAL A 90 12.68 7.13 -6.93
N ILE A 91 13.10 8.08 -7.77
CA ILE A 91 14.20 9.01 -7.49
C ILE A 91 13.59 10.41 -7.34
N ARG A 92 13.85 11.05 -6.21
CA ARG A 92 13.38 12.41 -5.91
C ARG A 92 14.28 13.43 -6.57
#